data_AF-A0A6I3T4J5-F1
#
_entry.id   AF-A0A6I3T4J5-F1
#
_cell.length_a   1.000
_cell.length_b   1.000
_cell.length_c   1.000
_cell.angle_alpha   90.00
_cell.angle_beta   90.00
_cell.angle_gamma   90.00
#
_symmetry.space_group_name_H-M   'P 1'
#
loop_
_entity.id
_entity.type
_entity.pdbx_description
1 polymer ?
#
loop_
_entity_poly.entity_id
_entity_poly.type
_entity_poly.pdbx_seq_one_letter_code
_entity_poly.pdbx_strand_id
1 'polypeptide(L)'
;MFIDTNVFLNFYHFADDDLTELDKLIKEIGDGGICLHIPEQVRNELARNRESKLKSATDEFSKHPLPAGVPRHMQTYTQYADYIAAIEQAKKLRGQLISIALADASNQTLQTDVLLRDLFAKSARYAEDDEVFGLALQRAQRGNPPGKAGSVGDQYNWEMLLKMVPDGDLHIVSRDGDYSSLLNKTRPHPSLETEWMEKKGFFTDFRETQP
;
A
#
# COMPACT_ATOMS: atom_id res chain seq x y z
N MET A 1 -15.11 0.93 -5.61
CA MET A 1 -13.84 0.21 -5.35
C MET A 1 -13.25 0.66 -4.02
N PHE A 2 -12.68 -0.25 -3.25
CA PHE A 2 -11.92 0.00 -2.02
C PHE A 2 -10.50 -0.58 -2.18
N ILE A 3 -9.50 0.16 -1.71
CA ILE A 3 -8.10 -0.26 -1.68
C ILE A 3 -7.65 -0.22 -0.23
N ASP A 4 -7.11 -1.34 0.23
CA ASP A 4 -6.54 -1.50 1.56
C ASP A 4 -5.23 -0.69 1.73
N THR A 5 -4.96 -0.24 2.95
CA THR A 5 -3.77 0.56 3.29
C THR A 5 -2.48 -0.13 2.87
N ASN A 6 -2.40 -1.44 3.00
CA ASN A 6 -1.19 -2.22 2.67
C ASN A 6 -0.77 -2.08 1.20
N VAL A 7 -1.72 -1.90 0.28
CA VAL A 7 -1.48 -1.66 -1.14
C VAL A 7 -0.83 -0.29 -1.30
N PHE A 8 -1.37 0.74 -0.64
CA PHE A 8 -0.81 2.10 -0.70
C PHE A 8 0.61 2.18 -0.15
N LEU A 9 0.86 1.48 0.96
CA LEU A 9 2.19 1.39 1.57
C LEU A 9 3.21 0.70 0.64
N ASN A 10 2.76 -0.15 -0.27
CA ASN A 10 3.65 -0.84 -1.21
C ASN A 10 4.22 0.08 -2.28
N PHE A 11 3.54 1.18 -2.65
CA PHE A 11 4.10 2.16 -3.60
C PHE A 11 5.35 2.90 -3.09
N TYR A 12 5.71 2.71 -1.82
CA TYR A 12 6.98 3.19 -1.25
C TYR A 12 8.08 2.12 -1.28
N HIS A 13 7.76 0.89 -1.70
CA HIS A 13 8.72 -0.17 -2.03
C HIS A 13 9.02 -0.16 -3.55
N PHE A 14 10.16 -0.75 -3.92
CA PHE A 14 10.78 -0.58 -5.24
C PHE A 14 9.99 -1.22 -6.40
N ALA A 15 9.37 -0.41 -7.27
CA ALA A 15 9.15 -0.67 -8.71
C ALA A 15 8.64 0.59 -9.45
N ASP A 16 9.18 0.89 -10.64
CA ASP A 16 8.65 1.96 -11.52
C ASP A 16 7.27 1.61 -12.12
N ASP A 17 7.00 0.32 -12.32
CA ASP A 17 5.74 -0.19 -12.88
C ASP A 17 4.54 0.12 -11.96
N ASP A 18 4.74 0.10 -10.63
CA ASP A 18 3.69 0.36 -9.65
C ASP A 18 3.19 1.82 -9.74
N LEU A 19 4.09 2.79 -9.92
CA LEU A 19 3.71 4.21 -10.05
C LEU A 19 2.95 4.49 -11.35
N THR A 20 3.24 3.73 -12.41
CA THR A 20 2.52 3.83 -13.69
C THR A 20 1.08 3.32 -13.55
N GLU A 21 0.87 2.22 -12.81
CA GLU A 21 -0.49 1.72 -12.52
C GLU A 21 -1.27 2.67 -11.60
N LEU A 22 -0.61 3.31 -10.64
CA LEU A 22 -1.22 4.34 -9.81
C LEU A 22 -1.69 5.54 -10.65
N ASP A 23 -0.87 6.01 -11.60
CA ASP A 23 -1.23 7.10 -12.51
C ASP A 23 -2.41 6.73 -13.43
N LYS A 24 -2.45 5.50 -13.94
CA LYS A 24 -3.60 4.98 -14.70
C LYS A 24 -4.87 5.00 -13.84
N LEU A 25 -4.80 4.51 -12.59
CA LEU A 25 -5.94 4.53 -11.69
C LEU A 25 -6.45 5.96 -11.44
N ILE A 26 -5.55 6.94 -11.24
CA ILE A 26 -5.91 8.35 -11.04
C ILE A 26 -6.69 8.93 -12.25
N LYS A 27 -6.42 8.43 -13.47
CA LYS A 27 -7.12 8.85 -14.70
C LYS A 27 -8.52 8.25 -14.82
N GLU A 28 -8.72 7.05 -14.29
CA GLU A 28 -10.01 6.34 -14.34
C GLU A 28 -10.98 6.76 -13.22
N ILE A 29 -10.52 7.48 -12.20
CA ILE A 29 -11.40 7.98 -11.13
C ILE A 29 -12.13 9.24 -11.58
N GLY A 30 -13.47 9.20 -11.53
CA GLY A 30 -14.35 10.31 -11.85
C GLY A 30 -15.73 9.87 -12.34
N ASP A 31 -16.49 10.81 -12.89
CA ASP A 31 -17.85 10.57 -13.39
C ASP A 31 -17.86 9.54 -14.53
N GLY A 32 -18.66 8.48 -14.35
CA GLY A 32 -18.76 7.37 -15.31
C GLY A 32 -17.58 6.38 -15.26
N GLY A 33 -16.59 6.61 -14.41
CA GLY A 33 -15.44 5.74 -14.18
C GLY A 33 -15.46 5.07 -12.80
N ILE A 34 -14.28 4.90 -12.21
CA ILE A 34 -14.11 4.24 -10.91
C ILE A 34 -14.45 5.21 -9.78
N CYS A 35 -15.39 4.83 -8.91
CA CYS A 35 -15.55 5.47 -7.61
C CYS A 35 -14.63 4.78 -6.58
N LEU A 36 -13.58 5.46 -6.13
CA LEU A 36 -12.68 4.98 -5.08
C LEU A 36 -13.17 5.45 -3.72
N HIS A 37 -13.41 4.52 -2.80
CA HIS A 37 -13.91 4.77 -1.44
C HIS A 37 -12.75 4.74 -0.43
N ILE A 38 -12.57 5.82 0.32
CA ILE A 38 -11.46 5.98 1.27
C ILE A 38 -11.99 6.41 2.65
N PRO A 39 -12.18 5.47 3.58
CA PRO A 39 -12.33 5.79 5.00
C PRO A 39 -11.11 6.54 5.54
N GLU A 40 -11.30 7.47 6.50
CA GLU A 40 -10.19 8.21 7.11
C GLU A 40 -9.19 7.28 7.81
N GLN A 41 -9.63 6.12 8.29
CA GLN A 41 -8.77 5.10 8.87
C GLN A 41 -7.66 4.64 7.92
N VAL A 42 -7.94 4.48 6.61
CA VAL A 42 -6.93 4.14 5.60
C VAL A 42 -5.85 5.22 5.55
N ARG A 43 -6.25 6.50 5.56
CA ARG A 43 -5.33 7.64 5.52
C ARG A 43 -4.50 7.73 6.80
N ASN A 44 -5.12 7.49 7.95
CA ASN A 44 -4.47 7.48 9.24
C ASN A 44 -3.44 6.35 9.35
N GLU A 45 -3.78 5.13 8.88
CA GLU A 45 -2.85 4.01 8.85
C GLU A 45 -1.69 4.25 7.89
N LEU A 46 -1.97 4.80 6.70
CA LEU A 46 -0.93 5.18 5.75
C LEU A 46 0.04 6.17 6.39
N ALA A 47 -0.47 7.24 7.02
CA ALA A 47 0.34 8.25 7.68
C ALA A 47 1.20 7.68 8.81
N ARG A 48 0.63 6.81 9.67
CA ARG A 48 1.35 6.15 10.77
C ARG A 48 2.47 5.23 10.27
N ASN A 49 2.23 4.50 9.18
CA ASN A 49 3.14 3.44 8.73
C ASN A 49 4.14 3.90 7.66
N ARG A 50 3.90 5.06 7.01
CA ARG A 50 4.73 5.59 5.91
C ARG A 50 6.21 5.67 6.26
N GLU A 51 6.56 6.28 7.40
CA GLU A 51 7.96 6.48 7.78
C GLU A 51 8.68 5.15 8.03
N SER A 52 8.00 4.20 8.69
CA SER A 52 8.54 2.86 8.92
C SER A 52 8.82 2.13 7.60
N LYS A 53 7.92 2.25 6.62
CA LYS A 53 8.11 1.65 5.28
C LYS A 53 9.27 2.26 4.52
N LEU A 54 9.35 3.59 4.48
CA LEU A 54 10.47 4.31 3.85
C LEU A 54 11.81 3.95 4.49
N LYS A 55 11.85 3.86 5.83
CA LYS A 55 13.04 3.44 6.56
C LYS A 55 13.44 2.00 6.17
N SER A 56 12.48 1.08 6.11
CA SER A 56 12.77 -0.31 5.74
C SER A 56 13.37 -0.41 4.34
N ALA A 57 12.78 0.25 3.35
CA ALA A 57 13.28 0.28 1.97
C ALA A 57 14.68 0.91 1.87
N THR A 58 14.91 2.01 2.61
CA THR A 58 16.21 2.69 2.67
C THR A 58 17.29 1.81 3.30
N ASP A 59 16.97 1.17 4.43
CA ASP A 59 17.90 0.28 5.13
C ASP A 59 18.27 -0.92 4.25
N GLU A 60 17.29 -1.49 3.54
CA GLU A 60 17.50 -2.56 2.57
C GLU A 60 18.45 -2.13 1.45
N PHE A 61 18.19 -1.01 0.78
CA PHE A 61 19.05 -0.48 -0.28
C PHE A 61 20.47 -0.15 0.21
N SER A 62 20.60 0.39 1.42
CA SER A 62 21.89 0.72 2.04
C SER A 62 22.74 -0.53 2.33
N LYS A 63 22.09 -1.62 2.75
CA LYS A 63 22.75 -2.89 3.09
C LYS A 63 23.16 -3.72 1.88
N HIS A 64 22.65 -3.43 0.68
CA HIS A 64 23.04 -4.16 -0.53
C HIS A 64 24.56 -4.08 -0.74
N PRO A 65 25.26 -5.23 -0.87
CA PRO A 65 26.71 -5.24 -0.95
C PRO A 65 27.19 -4.69 -2.29
N LEU A 66 28.17 -3.78 -2.23
CA LEU A 66 28.99 -3.38 -3.37
C LEU A 66 30.36 -4.07 -3.23
N PRO A 67 30.65 -5.12 -4.02
CA PRO A 67 31.79 -6.00 -3.77
C PRO A 67 33.12 -5.30 -4.08
N ALA A 68 33.75 -4.72 -3.06
CA ALA A 68 35.07 -4.10 -3.17
C ALA A 68 36.24 -5.11 -3.08
N GLY A 69 35.96 -6.33 -2.60
CA GLY A 69 36.97 -7.38 -2.46
C GLY A 69 37.32 -8.01 -3.81
N VAL A 70 38.45 -7.62 -4.39
CA VAL A 70 38.97 -8.19 -5.63
C VAL A 70 40.10 -9.19 -5.31
N PRO A 71 40.05 -10.45 -5.79
CA PRO A 71 41.12 -11.43 -5.58
C PRO A 71 42.49 -10.94 -6.06
N ARG A 72 43.55 -11.27 -5.31
CA ARG A 72 44.91 -10.75 -5.54
C ARG A 72 45.45 -10.96 -6.96
N HIS A 73 45.17 -12.13 -7.56
CA HIS A 73 45.61 -12.45 -8.93
C HIS A 73 44.89 -11.65 -10.02
N MET A 74 43.78 -10.97 -9.69
CA MET A 74 43.03 -10.10 -10.61
C MET A 74 43.45 -8.63 -10.50
N GLN A 75 44.13 -8.24 -9.41
CA GLN A 75 44.52 -6.84 -9.16
C GLN A 75 45.62 -6.34 -10.12
N THR A 76 46.28 -7.25 -10.84
CA THR A 76 47.31 -6.92 -11.82
C THR A 76 46.75 -6.50 -13.18
N TYR A 77 45.46 -6.72 -13.43
CA TYR A 77 44.82 -6.33 -14.68
C TYR A 77 44.53 -4.82 -14.70
N THR A 78 44.59 -4.20 -15.89
CA THR A 78 44.38 -2.75 -16.04
C THR A 78 42.98 -2.31 -15.60
N GLN A 79 41.98 -3.17 -15.74
CA GLN A 79 40.58 -2.92 -15.35
C GLN A 79 40.37 -2.84 -13.84
N TYR A 80 41.33 -3.28 -13.02
CA TYR A 80 41.20 -3.27 -11.56
C TYR A 80 40.95 -1.84 -11.02
N ALA A 81 41.69 -0.86 -11.53
CA ALA A 81 41.54 0.54 -11.13
C ALA A 81 40.15 1.08 -11.47
N ASP A 82 39.66 0.80 -12.69
CA ASP A 82 38.34 1.24 -13.16
C ASP A 82 37.21 0.60 -12.34
N TYR A 83 37.34 -0.69 -12.01
CA TYR A 83 36.37 -1.41 -11.18
C TYR A 83 36.26 -0.79 -9.78
N ILE A 84 37.40 -0.54 -9.10
CA ILE A 84 37.40 0.08 -7.77
C ILE A 84 36.83 1.49 -7.83
N ALA A 85 37.20 2.29 -8.85
CA ALA A 85 36.63 3.61 -9.04
C ALA A 85 35.11 3.58 -9.24
N ALA A 86 34.61 2.63 -10.04
CA ALA A 86 33.17 2.43 -10.24
C ALA A 86 32.45 2.06 -8.93
N ILE A 87 33.04 1.19 -8.10
CA ILE A 87 32.48 0.82 -6.79
C ILE A 87 32.43 2.03 -5.84
N GLU A 88 33.49 2.83 -5.77
CA GLU A 88 33.50 4.04 -4.93
C GLU A 88 32.48 5.08 -5.42
N GLN A 89 32.38 5.25 -6.73
CA GLN A 89 31.36 6.11 -7.33
C GLN A 89 29.94 5.61 -7.03
N ALA A 90 29.70 4.30 -7.12
CA ALA A 90 28.40 3.71 -6.77
C ALA A 90 28.06 3.92 -5.28
N LYS A 91 29.02 3.76 -4.36
CA LYS A 91 28.82 4.05 -2.93
C LYS A 91 28.43 5.51 -2.70
N LYS A 92 29.12 6.44 -3.37
CA LYS A 92 28.85 7.89 -3.30
C LYS A 92 27.43 8.20 -3.81
N LEU A 93 27.09 7.72 -5.00
CA LEU A 93 25.77 7.92 -5.60
C LEU A 93 24.66 7.32 -4.73
N ARG A 94 24.88 6.13 -4.15
CA ARG A 94 23.94 5.53 -3.20
C ARG A 94 23.67 6.43 -2.00
N GLY A 95 24.72 6.99 -1.40
CA GLY A 95 24.57 7.94 -0.29
C GLY A 95 23.79 9.19 -0.69
N GLN A 96 24.02 9.70 -1.90
CA GLN A 96 23.28 10.85 -2.44
C GLN A 96 21.80 10.53 -2.66
N LEU A 97 21.49 9.39 -3.28
CA LEU A 97 20.10 8.94 -3.49
C LEU A 97 19.35 8.82 -2.17
N ILE A 98 19.96 8.17 -1.17
CA ILE A 98 19.37 8.04 0.17
C ILE A 98 19.14 9.43 0.79
N SER A 99 20.13 10.32 0.73
CA SER A 99 20.01 11.66 1.31
C SER A 99 18.90 12.49 0.67
N ILE A 100 18.77 12.43 -0.67
CA ILE A 100 17.71 13.14 -1.40
C ILE A 100 16.35 12.55 -1.04
N ALA A 101 16.20 11.22 -1.10
CA ALA A 101 14.96 10.55 -0.78
C ALA A 101 14.51 10.82 0.66
N LEU A 102 15.43 10.88 1.64
CA LEU A 102 15.10 11.23 3.03
C LEU A 102 14.67 12.70 3.20
N ALA A 103 15.29 13.62 2.44
CA ALA A 103 14.86 15.01 2.43
C ALA A 103 13.44 15.15 1.85
N ASP A 104 13.17 14.49 0.73
CA ASP A 104 11.82 14.47 0.12
C ASP A 104 10.81 13.77 1.03
N ALA A 105 11.20 12.65 1.65
CA ALA A 105 10.36 11.92 2.59
C ALA A 105 9.93 12.78 3.77
N SER A 106 10.86 13.58 4.32
CA SER A 106 10.62 14.48 5.46
C SER A 106 9.70 15.64 5.08
N ASN A 107 9.80 16.13 3.84
CA ASN A 107 8.96 17.20 3.32
C ASN A 107 7.64 16.69 2.68
N GLN A 108 7.42 15.37 2.63
CA GLN A 108 6.30 14.73 1.94
C GLN A 108 6.19 15.14 0.45
N THR A 109 7.34 15.19 -0.23
CA THR A 109 7.49 15.58 -1.64
C THR A 109 7.95 14.43 -2.54
N LEU A 110 7.94 13.18 -2.06
CA LEU A 110 8.21 12.04 -2.94
C LEU A 110 7.14 11.99 -4.03
N GLN A 111 7.50 11.48 -5.21
CA GLN A 111 6.55 11.30 -6.30
C GLN A 111 5.33 10.48 -5.86
N THR A 112 5.54 9.44 -5.05
CA THR A 112 4.48 8.64 -4.43
C THR A 112 3.55 9.48 -3.55
N ASP A 113 4.09 10.43 -2.76
CA ASP A 113 3.27 11.32 -1.93
C ASP A 113 2.35 12.21 -2.77
N VAL A 114 2.89 12.72 -3.89
CA VAL A 114 2.14 13.57 -4.82
C VAL A 114 1.01 12.78 -5.46
N LEU A 115 1.30 11.61 -6.03
CA LEU A 115 0.30 10.76 -6.69
C LEU A 115 -0.80 10.30 -5.72
N LEU A 116 -0.45 9.87 -4.50
CA LEU A 116 -1.45 9.46 -3.51
C LEU A 116 -2.33 10.64 -3.05
N ARG A 117 -1.77 11.85 -2.96
CA ARG A 117 -2.54 13.06 -2.66
C ARG A 117 -3.55 13.36 -3.77
N ASP A 118 -3.14 13.27 -5.03
CA ASP A 118 -4.00 13.49 -6.18
C ASP A 118 -5.10 12.41 -6.26
N LEU A 119 -4.74 11.15 -6.01
CA LEU A 119 -5.68 10.03 -5.90
C LEU A 119 -6.77 10.30 -4.84
N PHE A 120 -6.37 10.67 -3.62
CA PHE A 120 -7.30 10.93 -2.53
C PHE A 120 -8.13 12.21 -2.73
N ALA A 121 -7.62 13.19 -3.47
CA ALA A 121 -8.39 14.38 -3.81
C ALA A 121 -9.56 14.05 -4.75
N LYS A 122 -9.43 13.02 -5.59
CA LYS A 122 -10.48 12.54 -6.50
C LYS A 122 -11.39 11.47 -5.90
N SER A 123 -11.07 10.92 -4.74
CA SER A 123 -11.80 9.80 -4.14
C SER A 123 -12.99 10.25 -3.29
N ALA A 124 -13.96 9.34 -3.11
CA ALA A 124 -15.03 9.49 -2.14
C ALA A 124 -14.46 9.23 -0.73
N ARG A 125 -14.25 10.32 0.02
CA ARG A 125 -13.65 10.26 1.37
C ARG A 125 -14.72 10.24 2.45
N TYR A 126 -14.52 9.40 3.46
CA TYR A 126 -15.42 9.28 4.61
C TYR A 126 -14.70 9.67 5.89
N ALA A 127 -15.25 10.68 6.58
CA ALA A 127 -14.72 11.16 7.85
C ALA A 127 -14.83 10.09 8.96
N GLU A 128 -14.15 10.34 10.08
CA GLU A 128 -14.30 9.51 11.27
C GLU A 128 -15.74 9.54 11.81
N ASP A 129 -16.18 8.42 12.36
CA ASP A 129 -17.53 8.21 12.87
C ASP A 129 -17.49 7.26 14.08
N ASP A 130 -17.78 7.83 15.25
CA ASP A 130 -17.74 7.10 16.54
C ASP A 130 -18.78 5.99 16.62
N GLU A 131 -19.93 6.12 15.95
CA GLU A 131 -20.95 5.07 15.94
C GLU A 131 -20.47 3.87 15.13
N VAL A 132 -19.86 4.13 13.97
CA VAL A 132 -19.24 3.10 13.13
C VAL A 132 -18.06 2.45 13.85
N PHE A 133 -17.29 3.23 14.61
CA PHE A 133 -16.21 2.69 15.44
C PHE A 133 -16.76 1.76 16.53
N GLY A 134 -17.89 2.11 17.16
CA GLY A 134 -18.59 1.23 18.09
C GLY A 134 -19.00 -0.11 17.46
N LEU A 135 -19.51 -0.09 16.22
CA LEU A 135 -19.83 -1.31 15.46
C LEU A 135 -18.58 -2.14 15.15
N ALA A 136 -17.48 -1.49 14.77
CA ALA A 136 -16.21 -2.14 14.50
C ALA A 136 -15.65 -2.86 15.73
N LEU A 137 -15.77 -2.26 16.92
CA LEU A 137 -15.41 -2.90 18.19
C LEU A 137 -16.25 -4.15 18.45
N GLN A 138 -17.57 -4.07 18.22
CA GLN A 138 -18.45 -5.23 18.36
C GLN A 138 -18.10 -6.34 17.35
N ARG A 139 -17.81 -5.98 16.09
CA ARG A 139 -17.36 -6.90 15.05
C ARG A 139 -16.09 -7.64 15.50
N ALA A 140 -15.07 -6.90 15.95
CA ALA A 140 -13.81 -7.45 16.42
C ALA A 140 -14.01 -8.39 17.63
N GLN A 141 -14.82 -7.99 18.62
CA GLN A 141 -15.11 -8.80 19.80
C GLN A 141 -15.86 -10.10 19.49
N ARG A 142 -16.69 -10.09 18.43
CA ARG A 142 -17.39 -11.29 17.95
C ARG A 142 -16.51 -12.20 17.09
N GLY A 143 -15.29 -11.77 16.76
CA GLY A 143 -14.41 -12.50 15.85
C GLY A 143 -14.89 -12.49 14.41
N ASN A 144 -15.70 -11.50 14.04
CA ASN A 144 -16.19 -11.36 12.67
C ASN A 144 -15.09 -10.72 11.80
N PRO A 145 -14.86 -11.22 10.58
CA PRO A 145 -13.92 -10.62 9.63
C PRO A 145 -14.41 -9.23 9.15
N PRO A 146 -13.60 -8.42 8.47
CA PRO A 146 -12.17 -8.64 8.19
C PRO A 146 -11.29 -8.33 9.40
N GLY A 147 -10.00 -8.66 9.29
CA GLY A 147 -8.98 -8.31 10.28
C GLY A 147 -8.68 -9.39 11.32
N LYS A 148 -7.74 -9.08 12.20
CA LYS A 148 -7.18 -10.00 13.21
C LYS A 148 -7.60 -9.60 14.63
N ALA A 149 -7.54 -10.56 15.55
CA ALA A 149 -7.76 -10.30 16.97
C ALA A 149 -6.75 -9.25 17.49
N GLY A 150 -7.24 -8.25 18.22
CA GLY A 150 -6.43 -7.16 18.76
C GLY A 150 -6.23 -5.97 17.82
N SER A 151 -6.75 -6.01 16.59
CA SER A 151 -6.87 -4.87 15.68
C SER A 151 -8.34 -4.56 15.41
N VAL A 152 -8.63 -3.29 15.10
CA VAL A 152 -9.98 -2.79 14.75
C VAL A 152 -9.97 -2.07 13.39
N GLY A 153 -8.81 -1.86 12.78
CA GLY A 153 -8.65 -1.05 11.56
C GLY A 153 -9.49 -1.58 10.40
N ASP A 154 -9.31 -2.86 10.05
CA ASP A 154 -10.05 -3.51 8.97
C ASP A 154 -11.54 -3.61 9.26
N GLN A 155 -11.90 -3.94 10.51
CA GLN A 155 -13.29 -3.97 10.95
C GLN A 155 -13.95 -2.61 10.76
N TYR A 156 -13.23 -1.53 11.09
CA TYR A 156 -13.72 -0.16 10.97
C TYR A 156 -13.82 0.28 9.51
N ASN A 157 -12.83 -0.04 8.68
CA ASN A 157 -12.91 0.18 7.23
C ASN A 157 -14.15 -0.50 6.65
N TRP A 158 -14.40 -1.76 7.00
CA TRP A 158 -15.55 -2.50 6.50
C TRP A 158 -16.90 -1.94 6.95
N GLU A 159 -17.06 -1.61 8.24
CA GLU A 159 -18.30 -0.98 8.74
C GLU A 159 -18.54 0.39 8.08
N MET A 160 -17.47 1.14 7.82
CA MET A 160 -17.58 2.41 7.09
C MET A 160 -18.05 2.20 5.65
N LEU A 161 -17.52 1.18 4.95
CA LEU A 161 -17.96 0.84 3.60
C LEU A 161 -19.44 0.43 3.59
N LEU A 162 -19.87 -0.41 4.53
CA LEU A 162 -21.28 -0.82 4.66
C LEU A 162 -22.22 0.39 4.85
N LYS A 163 -21.81 1.37 5.66
CA LYS A 163 -22.59 2.58 5.93
C LYS A 163 -22.62 3.54 4.74
N MET A 164 -21.47 3.82 4.15
CA MET A 164 -21.27 4.99 3.29
C MET A 164 -21.29 4.71 1.79
N VAL A 165 -20.99 3.47 1.38
CA VAL A 165 -20.98 3.11 -0.04
C VAL A 165 -22.43 2.87 -0.49
N PRO A 166 -22.88 3.49 -1.59
CA PRO A 166 -24.20 3.23 -2.17
C PRO A 166 -24.38 1.77 -2.57
N ASP A 167 -25.63 1.36 -2.78
CA ASP A 167 -25.95 0.02 -3.25
C ASP A 167 -25.29 -0.22 -4.62
N GLY A 168 -24.60 -1.35 -4.74
CA GLY A 168 -23.88 -1.71 -5.94
C GLY A 168 -22.69 -2.62 -5.67
N ASP A 169 -21.96 -2.85 -6.76
CA ASP A 169 -20.79 -3.70 -6.83
C ASP A 169 -19.61 -3.10 -6.05
N LEU A 170 -19.05 -3.89 -5.11
CA LEU A 170 -17.84 -3.54 -4.39
C LEU A 170 -16.66 -4.38 -4.88
N HIS A 171 -15.67 -3.70 -5.44
CA HIS A 171 -14.35 -4.26 -5.73
C HIS A 171 -13.39 -3.94 -4.59
N ILE A 172 -12.74 -4.96 -4.03
CA ILE A 172 -11.73 -4.81 -2.97
C ILE A 172 -10.36 -5.20 -3.52
N VAL A 173 -9.37 -4.34 -3.27
CA VAL A 173 -7.96 -4.57 -3.58
C VAL A 173 -7.16 -4.60 -2.28
N SER A 174 -6.50 -5.72 -1.99
CA SER A 174 -5.65 -5.87 -0.81
C SER A 174 -4.45 -6.77 -1.12
N ARG A 175 -3.37 -6.62 -0.34
CA ARG A 175 -2.19 -7.50 -0.35
C ARG A 175 -2.18 -8.54 0.77
N ASP A 176 -3.09 -8.44 1.73
CA ASP A 176 -3.17 -9.40 2.81
C ASP A 176 -4.47 -10.21 2.78
N GLY A 177 -4.47 -11.26 3.59
CA GLY A 177 -5.52 -12.25 3.57
C GLY A 177 -6.81 -11.81 4.26
N ASP A 178 -6.88 -10.62 4.86
CA ASP A 178 -7.89 -10.28 5.87
C ASP A 178 -9.28 -10.08 5.26
N TYR A 179 -9.34 -9.72 3.98
CA TYR A 179 -10.57 -9.62 3.18
C TYR A 179 -10.80 -10.83 2.26
N SER A 180 -9.86 -11.78 2.21
CA SER A 180 -9.84 -12.89 1.25
C SER A 180 -10.41 -14.20 1.83
N SER A 181 -10.88 -15.08 0.96
CA SER A 181 -11.18 -16.46 1.34
C SER A 181 -9.89 -17.24 1.62
N LEU A 182 -9.91 -18.07 2.67
CA LEU A 182 -8.81 -18.97 2.99
C LEU A 182 -8.66 -20.12 1.98
N LEU A 183 -9.75 -20.50 1.30
CA LEU A 183 -9.76 -21.60 0.33
C LEU A 183 -9.45 -21.13 -1.10
N ASN A 184 -9.79 -19.88 -1.41
CA ASN A 184 -9.50 -19.29 -2.70
C ASN A 184 -9.18 -17.81 -2.52
N LYS A 185 -7.89 -17.48 -2.56
CA LYS A 185 -7.40 -16.12 -2.32
C LYS A 185 -7.83 -15.10 -3.37
N THR A 186 -8.31 -15.55 -4.54
CA THR A 186 -8.91 -14.68 -5.56
C THR A 186 -10.37 -14.33 -5.28
N ARG A 187 -10.94 -14.81 -4.17
CA ARG A 187 -12.32 -14.53 -3.77
C ARG A 187 -12.37 -13.78 -2.45
N PRO A 188 -13.41 -12.95 -2.24
CA PRO A 188 -13.65 -12.34 -0.95
C PRO A 188 -13.84 -13.40 0.13
N HIS A 189 -13.64 -13.01 1.39
CA HIS A 189 -14.04 -13.83 2.52
C HIS A 189 -15.56 -14.10 2.44
N PRO A 190 -16.03 -15.36 2.53
CA PRO A 190 -17.43 -15.70 2.29
C PRO A 190 -18.43 -14.91 3.15
N SER A 191 -18.11 -14.70 4.43
CA SER A 191 -18.97 -13.90 5.33
C SER A 191 -19.10 -12.43 4.92
N LEU A 192 -18.07 -11.85 4.30
CA LEU A 192 -18.11 -10.46 3.83
C LEU A 192 -18.92 -10.35 2.54
N GLU A 193 -18.74 -11.32 1.63
CA GLU A 193 -19.53 -11.45 0.40
C GLU A 193 -21.03 -11.60 0.73
N THR A 194 -21.38 -12.52 1.64
CA THR A 194 -22.76 -12.71 2.10
C THR A 194 -23.32 -11.45 2.76
N GLU A 195 -22.58 -10.85 3.71
CA GLU A 195 -23.06 -9.66 4.41
C GLU A 195 -23.32 -8.48 3.46
N TRP A 196 -22.41 -8.27 2.51
CA TRP A 196 -22.57 -7.22 1.51
C TRP A 196 -23.77 -7.50 0.60
N MET A 197 -23.93 -8.73 0.14
CA MET A 197 -25.07 -9.15 -0.68
C MET A 197 -26.41 -8.95 0.07
N GLU A 198 -26.47 -9.30 1.35
CA GLU A 198 -27.68 -9.11 2.17
C GLU A 198 -28.03 -7.64 2.40
N LYS A 199 -27.02 -6.77 2.56
CA LYS A 199 -27.22 -5.35 2.85
C LYS A 199 -27.38 -4.48 1.61
N LYS A 200 -26.77 -4.87 0.48
CA LYS A 200 -26.62 -4.02 -0.72
C LYS A 200 -27.17 -4.66 -2.00
N GLY A 201 -27.39 -5.98 -2.03
CA GLY A 201 -27.98 -6.68 -3.17
C GLY A 201 -27.05 -7.03 -4.34
N PHE A 202 -25.76 -6.67 -4.28
CA PHE A 202 -24.79 -6.85 -5.38
C PHE A 202 -23.40 -7.19 -4.82
N PHE A 203 -22.68 -8.19 -5.37
CA PHE A 203 -21.25 -8.39 -5.08
C PHE A 203 -20.57 -9.03 -6.30
N THR A 204 -19.39 -8.55 -6.69
CA THR A 204 -18.80 -8.92 -8.00
C THR A 204 -17.38 -9.44 -7.97
N ASP A 205 -16.42 -8.82 -7.26
CA ASP A 205 -15.01 -9.21 -7.45
C ASP A 205 -14.07 -8.84 -6.29
N PHE A 206 -13.06 -9.68 -6.06
CA PHE A 206 -11.96 -9.47 -5.11
C PHE A 206 -10.63 -9.66 -5.84
N ARG A 207 -9.70 -8.73 -5.67
CA ARG A 207 -8.37 -8.83 -6.29
C ARG A 207 -7.28 -8.77 -5.23
N GLU A 208 -6.62 -9.90 -5.03
CA GLU A 208 -5.34 -9.95 -4.33
C GLU A 208 -4.24 -9.49 -5.29
N THR A 209 -3.57 -8.39 -4.96
CA THR A 209 -2.35 -8.00 -5.70
C THR A 209 -1.20 -8.85 -5.18
N GLN A 210 -0.51 -9.57 -6.07
CA GLN A 210 0.61 -10.43 -5.68
C GLN A 210 1.72 -9.62 -4.98
N PRO A 211 2.43 -10.24 -4.02
CA PRO A 211 3.47 -9.58 -3.27
C PRO A 211 4.65 -9.11 -4.13
#